data_AF-A0A957XDM6-F1
#
_entry.id   AF-A0A957XDM6-F1
#
_cell.length_a   1.000
_cell.length_b   1.000
_cell.length_c   1.000
_cell.angle_alpha   90.00
_cell.angle_beta   90.00
_cell.angle_gamma   90.00
#
_symmetry.space_group_name_H-M   'P 1'
#
loop_
_entity.id
_entity.type
_entity.pdbx_description
1 polymer ?
#
loop_
_entity_poly.entity_id
_entity_poly.type
_entity_poly.pdbx_seq_one_letter_code
_entity_poly.pdbx_strand_id
1 'polypeptide(L)'
;MIDFFTAPVNLWRRLVPPPQVVPLERADLATLAAEEATLPEFVRACPVAMKYLRLLAPLDWATFPERPEDRPWPGSKPHPRAPFVAAYLVKLNEQKSYMSGLRTYLVEHPALVWLLGFKLTPCPTAPHGFDIEASVPSRKQLGRVLRDLNNEMLQFLLSCTVRLIRHALPPEVDFGREISVDTKHIKAWVAENNPKAYIKESQRLDKTRQPQGDPDCKLGCKKKSNQKSKAADKTPSNKADNAGQGQKRATQFSCDQYFWGYNSGLVATKATGYGEFVLAELTQTFDKGDTTFFFPLMEATEDRLGFQPPYGALDAGFEAWYVFDYFHQAGGFAAIPATERSPVKRQFDADGLPLCEAGLAMPLKSTFMNNRGVVPQQMGRYVCPLLHPKPNGQSCPIDHKKWPDGGCLLKMGTSAGARIRYQLDRQSVAFKQLYNQRSATERVNSQAVALGIEQPKLRNRQAITNQNTLIYVLINLRAVHRLRQSGH
;
A
#
# COMPACT_ATOMS: atom_id res chain seq x y z
N MET A 1 54.36 14.28 -66.83
CA MET A 1 53.07 14.83 -66.40
C MET A 1 52.14 13.64 -66.23
N ILE A 2 52.01 13.22 -64.97
CA ILE A 2 50.94 12.40 -64.37
C ILE A 2 50.82 10.93 -64.79
N ASP A 3 51.21 10.09 -63.83
CA ASP A 3 51.02 8.65 -63.70
C ASP A 3 49.54 8.22 -63.73
N PHE A 4 49.26 7.10 -64.41
CA PHE A 4 48.04 6.31 -64.19
C PHE A 4 48.38 5.10 -63.31
N PHE A 5 48.34 5.30 -61.99
CA PHE A 5 48.29 4.22 -61.02
C PHE A 5 46.91 3.55 -61.08
N THR A 6 46.88 2.27 -61.47
CA THR A 6 45.77 1.36 -61.23
C THR A 6 45.74 1.02 -59.74
N ALA A 7 44.77 1.60 -59.01
CA ALA A 7 44.52 1.22 -57.63
C ALA A 7 43.82 -0.15 -57.57
N PRO A 8 44.30 -1.13 -56.79
CA PRO A 8 43.53 -2.32 -56.51
C PRO A 8 42.37 -1.95 -55.57
N VAL A 9 41.15 -2.27 -56.00
CA VAL A 9 39.95 -2.19 -55.15
C VAL A 9 40.12 -3.19 -54.02
N ASN A 10 40.55 -2.69 -52.87
CA ASN A 10 40.65 -3.42 -51.61
C ASN A 10 39.25 -3.87 -51.18
N LEU A 11 38.87 -5.09 -51.57
CA LEU A 11 37.70 -5.83 -51.09
C LEU A 11 37.89 -6.23 -49.61
N TRP A 12 37.83 -5.26 -48.70
CA TRP A 12 37.48 -5.54 -47.31
C TRP A 12 35.97 -5.74 -47.26
N ARG A 13 35.49 -6.90 -47.72
CA ARG A 13 34.24 -7.45 -47.18
C ARG A 13 34.50 -7.58 -45.69
N ARG A 14 33.96 -6.64 -44.89
CA ARG A 14 33.76 -6.88 -43.45
C ARG A 14 33.04 -8.22 -43.38
N LEU A 15 33.76 -9.26 -42.97
CA LEU A 15 33.18 -10.53 -42.59
C LEU A 15 32.22 -10.19 -41.46
N VAL A 16 30.94 -10.00 -41.80
CA VAL A 16 29.88 -9.96 -40.80
C VAL A 16 29.97 -11.33 -40.14
N PRO A 17 30.33 -11.40 -38.85
CA PRO A 17 30.40 -12.69 -38.19
C PRO A 17 29.05 -13.38 -38.37
N PRO A 18 29.03 -14.70 -38.63
CA PRO A 18 27.78 -15.44 -38.77
C PRO A 18 26.90 -15.15 -37.54
N PRO A 19 25.57 -14.99 -37.73
CA PRO A 19 24.68 -14.69 -36.62
C PRO A 19 24.91 -15.72 -35.51
N GLN A 20 25.17 -15.23 -34.30
CA GLN A 20 25.33 -16.10 -33.15
C GLN A 20 23.95 -16.69 -32.86
N VAL A 21 23.74 -17.96 -33.23
CA VAL A 21 22.50 -18.66 -32.93
C VAL A 21 22.49 -18.94 -31.42
N VAL A 22 21.64 -18.21 -30.70
CA VAL A 22 21.51 -18.37 -29.25
C VAL A 22 20.32 -19.27 -28.93
N PRO A 23 20.34 -19.96 -27.77
CA PRO A 23 19.21 -20.77 -27.33
C PRO A 23 17.92 -19.93 -27.28
N LEU A 24 16.83 -20.43 -27.86
CA LEU A 24 15.53 -19.74 -27.81
C LEU A 24 14.84 -19.92 -26.44
N GLU A 25 15.21 -20.98 -25.74
CA GLU A 25 14.83 -21.29 -24.36
C GLU A 25 16.02 -21.08 -23.43
N ARG A 26 15.73 -20.76 -22.16
CA ARG A 26 16.73 -20.50 -21.13
C ARG A 26 16.13 -20.73 -19.75
N ALA A 27 17.01 -20.91 -18.77
CA ALA A 27 16.63 -21.04 -17.37
C ALA A 27 16.04 -19.74 -16.80
N ASP A 28 15.53 -19.81 -15.58
CA ASP A 28 15.04 -18.66 -14.84
C ASP A 28 16.17 -17.69 -14.45
N LEU A 29 15.80 -16.48 -14.04
CA LEU A 29 16.76 -15.40 -13.76
C LEU A 29 17.75 -15.73 -12.63
N ALA A 30 17.37 -16.54 -11.64
CA ALA A 30 18.26 -16.90 -10.55
C ALA A 30 19.36 -17.86 -11.04
N THR A 31 18.97 -18.88 -11.83
CA THR A 31 19.91 -19.79 -12.48
C THR A 31 20.86 -19.05 -13.42
N LEU A 32 20.32 -18.14 -14.24
CA LEU A 32 21.13 -17.32 -15.15
C LEU A 32 22.13 -16.40 -14.43
N ALA A 33 21.80 -15.93 -13.22
CA ALA A 33 22.69 -15.12 -12.41
C ALA A 33 23.77 -15.95 -11.70
N ALA A 34 23.49 -17.20 -11.34
CA ALA A 34 24.50 -18.10 -10.80
C ALA A 34 25.56 -18.45 -11.84
N GLU A 35 25.18 -18.46 -13.12
CA GLU A 35 26.03 -18.81 -14.25
C GLU A 35 26.29 -17.63 -15.19
N GLU A 36 26.57 -16.41 -14.66
CA GLU A 36 26.81 -15.21 -15.51
C GLU A 36 27.88 -15.47 -16.59
N ALA A 37 28.86 -16.33 -16.31
CA ALA A 37 29.93 -16.70 -17.24
C ALA A 37 29.49 -17.62 -18.39
N THR A 38 28.34 -18.30 -18.32
CA THR A 38 27.83 -19.16 -19.40
C THR A 38 26.81 -18.46 -20.30
N LEU A 39 26.40 -17.24 -19.93
CA LEU A 39 25.46 -16.43 -20.70
C LEU A 39 25.99 -16.15 -22.12
N PRO A 40 25.08 -16.07 -23.12
CA PRO A 40 25.47 -15.66 -24.47
C PRO A 40 26.19 -14.31 -24.47
N GLU A 41 27.21 -14.18 -25.33
CA GLU A 41 28.08 -12.99 -25.33
C GLU A 41 27.31 -11.68 -25.51
N PHE A 42 26.32 -11.65 -26.41
CA PHE A 42 25.49 -10.46 -26.62
C PHE A 42 24.66 -10.05 -25.38
N VAL A 43 24.38 -10.98 -24.46
CA VAL A 43 23.73 -10.70 -23.18
C VAL A 43 24.75 -10.17 -22.18
N ARG A 44 25.89 -10.84 -22.02
CA ARG A 44 26.97 -10.42 -21.11
C ARG A 44 27.51 -9.03 -21.44
N ALA A 45 27.68 -8.77 -22.74
CA ALA A 45 28.17 -7.49 -23.25
C ALA A 45 27.12 -6.38 -23.18
N CYS A 46 25.84 -6.68 -22.86
CA CYS A 46 24.78 -5.69 -22.74
C CYS A 46 24.65 -5.19 -21.29
N PRO A 47 25.06 -3.96 -20.97
CA PRO A 47 25.01 -3.45 -19.59
C PRO A 47 23.59 -3.38 -19.04
N VAL A 48 22.61 -3.12 -19.92
CA VAL A 48 21.18 -3.07 -19.56
C VAL A 48 20.68 -4.45 -19.15
N ALA A 49 21.02 -5.50 -19.89
CA ALA A 49 20.63 -6.87 -19.52
C ALA A 49 21.26 -7.26 -18.18
N MET A 50 22.57 -7.05 -18.00
CA MET A 50 23.26 -7.41 -16.76
C MET A 50 22.76 -6.60 -15.54
N LYS A 51 22.41 -5.33 -15.72
CA LYS A 51 21.73 -4.50 -14.70
C LYS A 51 20.45 -5.18 -14.21
N TYR A 52 19.63 -5.67 -15.14
CA TYR A 52 18.35 -6.30 -14.79
C TYR A 52 18.48 -7.72 -14.29
N LEU A 53 19.49 -8.46 -14.73
CA LEU A 53 19.81 -9.76 -14.15
C LEU A 53 20.08 -9.59 -12.65
N ARG A 54 21.01 -8.70 -12.29
CA ARG A 54 21.39 -8.46 -10.89
C ARG A 54 20.26 -7.89 -10.03
N LEU A 55 19.41 -7.05 -10.61
CA LEU A 55 18.26 -6.49 -9.90
C LEU A 55 17.15 -7.51 -9.64
N LEU A 56 16.85 -8.38 -10.62
CA LEU A 56 15.66 -9.24 -10.58
C LEU A 56 15.95 -10.68 -10.16
N ALA A 57 17.15 -11.20 -10.40
CA ALA A 57 17.56 -12.56 -10.02
C ALA A 57 17.36 -12.93 -8.55
N PRO A 58 17.45 -12.00 -7.57
CA PRO A 58 17.22 -12.37 -6.17
C PRO A 58 15.80 -12.88 -5.87
N LEU A 59 14.81 -12.56 -6.71
CA LEU A 59 13.46 -13.07 -6.55
C LEU A 59 13.37 -14.56 -6.90
N ASP A 60 12.47 -15.28 -6.24
CA ASP A 60 12.24 -16.70 -6.50
C ASP A 60 11.39 -16.91 -7.76
N TRP A 61 12.04 -16.82 -8.92
CA TRP A 61 11.40 -17.04 -10.22
C TRP A 61 11.15 -18.52 -10.52
N ALA A 62 11.91 -19.43 -9.88
CA ALA A 62 11.76 -20.86 -10.07
C ALA A 62 10.44 -21.39 -9.52
N THR A 63 9.97 -20.85 -8.38
CA THR A 63 8.68 -21.22 -7.78
C THR A 63 7.57 -20.17 -8.02
N PHE A 64 7.84 -19.16 -8.87
CA PHE A 64 6.87 -18.11 -9.16
C PHE A 64 5.54 -18.71 -9.65
N PRO A 65 4.40 -18.36 -9.04
CA PRO A 65 3.12 -18.95 -9.39
C PRO A 65 2.74 -18.58 -10.82
N GLU A 66 2.52 -19.60 -11.64
CA GLU A 66 2.07 -19.47 -13.01
C GLU A 66 0.57 -19.76 -13.14
N ARG A 67 0.03 -19.57 -14.35
CA ARG A 67 -1.37 -19.90 -14.62
C ARG A 67 -1.61 -21.40 -14.46
N PRO A 68 -2.78 -21.80 -13.90
CA PRO A 68 -3.17 -23.20 -13.87
C PRO A 68 -3.14 -23.85 -15.27
N GLU A 69 -2.53 -25.02 -15.36
CA GLU A 69 -2.46 -25.85 -16.57
C GLU A 69 -3.62 -26.87 -16.64
N ASP A 70 -4.42 -26.96 -15.57
CA ASP A 70 -5.52 -27.91 -15.37
C ASP A 70 -6.74 -27.67 -16.26
N ARG A 71 -6.86 -26.48 -16.86
CA ARG A 71 -7.95 -26.16 -17.80
C ARG A 71 -7.45 -26.09 -19.24
N PRO A 72 -8.16 -26.72 -20.19
CA PRO A 72 -7.86 -26.55 -21.61
C PRO A 72 -8.13 -25.08 -21.99
N TRP A 73 -7.08 -24.39 -22.44
CA TRP A 73 -7.20 -23.04 -22.96
C TRP A 73 -7.53 -23.11 -24.45
N PRO A 74 -8.60 -22.46 -24.93
CA PRO A 74 -8.88 -22.45 -26.36
C PRO A 74 -7.73 -21.73 -27.11
N GLY A 75 -7.10 -22.45 -28.04
CA GLY A 75 -6.01 -21.93 -28.87
C GLY A 75 -4.60 -22.35 -28.39
N SER A 76 -3.60 -21.52 -28.68
CA SER A 76 -2.20 -21.77 -28.31
C SER A 76 -1.98 -21.68 -26.80
N LYS A 77 -1.00 -22.45 -26.28
CA LYS A 77 -0.60 -22.40 -24.86
C LYS A 77 -0.33 -20.94 -24.46
N PRO A 78 -1.00 -20.40 -23.44
CA PRO A 78 -0.79 -19.03 -23.01
C PRO A 78 0.67 -18.77 -22.65
N HIS A 79 1.16 -17.57 -22.94
CA HIS A 79 2.49 -17.18 -22.47
C HIS A 79 2.58 -17.19 -20.94
N PRO A 80 3.73 -17.60 -20.38
CA PRO A 80 4.00 -17.51 -18.94
C PRO A 80 3.89 -16.06 -18.46
N ARG A 81 3.53 -15.88 -17.19
CA ARG A 81 3.37 -14.58 -16.52
C ARG A 81 4.70 -13.99 -16.07
N ALA A 82 5.67 -14.82 -15.67
CA ALA A 82 6.95 -14.35 -15.13
C ALA A 82 7.64 -13.30 -16.05
N PRO A 83 7.78 -13.51 -17.38
CA PRO A 83 8.40 -12.51 -18.26
C PRO A 83 7.65 -11.17 -18.30
N PHE A 84 6.31 -11.21 -18.22
CA PHE A 84 5.50 -9.99 -18.18
C PHE A 84 5.71 -9.22 -16.87
N VAL A 85 5.73 -9.93 -15.75
CA VAL A 85 5.95 -9.35 -14.42
C VAL A 85 7.33 -8.73 -14.32
N ALA A 86 8.37 -9.45 -14.77
CA ALA A 86 9.73 -8.92 -14.86
C ALA A 86 9.80 -7.68 -15.76
N ALA A 87 9.13 -7.70 -16.92
CA ALA A 87 9.04 -6.53 -17.81
C ALA A 87 8.28 -5.35 -17.17
N TYR A 88 7.30 -5.57 -16.30
CA TYR A 88 6.65 -4.48 -15.56
C TYR A 88 7.55 -3.87 -14.50
N LEU A 89 8.41 -4.66 -13.85
CA LEU A 89 9.45 -4.14 -12.95
C LEU A 89 10.47 -3.30 -13.75
N VAL A 90 10.86 -3.75 -14.94
CA VAL A 90 11.67 -2.95 -15.89
C VAL A 90 10.96 -1.63 -16.23
N LYS A 91 9.67 -1.69 -16.60
CA LYS A 91 8.84 -0.50 -16.93
C LYS A 91 8.89 0.54 -15.82
N LEU A 92 8.70 0.11 -14.57
CA LEU A 92 8.72 0.98 -13.40
C LEU A 92 10.12 1.54 -13.16
N ASN A 93 11.15 0.70 -13.26
CA ASN A 93 12.53 1.12 -13.04
C ASN A 93 13.01 2.16 -14.07
N GLU A 94 12.61 2.01 -15.34
CA GLU A 94 12.86 2.97 -16.43
C GLU A 94 11.80 4.09 -16.51
N GLN A 95 10.90 4.16 -15.53
CA GLN A 95 9.87 5.19 -15.39
C GLN A 95 8.98 5.38 -16.64
N LYS A 96 8.76 4.31 -17.41
CA LYS A 96 7.89 4.35 -18.59
C LYS A 96 6.43 4.40 -18.15
N SER A 97 5.73 5.51 -18.41
CA SER A 97 4.33 5.66 -18.00
C SER A 97 3.39 4.72 -18.77
N TYR A 98 3.64 4.54 -20.07
CA TYR A 98 2.75 3.81 -20.99
C TYR A 98 3.31 2.45 -21.41
N MET A 99 2.42 1.50 -21.70
CA MET A 99 2.80 0.17 -22.22
C MET A 99 3.43 0.23 -23.62
N SER A 100 3.15 1.27 -24.41
CA SER A 100 3.87 1.51 -25.68
C SER A 100 5.34 1.82 -25.42
N GLY A 101 5.63 2.66 -24.43
CA GLY A 101 7.00 2.97 -24.02
C GLY A 101 7.74 1.75 -23.50
N LEU A 102 7.06 0.85 -22.75
CA LEU A 102 7.64 -0.45 -22.39
C LEU A 102 7.95 -1.29 -23.64
N ARG A 103 7.01 -1.42 -24.58
CA ARG A 103 7.22 -2.23 -25.78
C ARG A 103 8.40 -1.70 -26.60
N THR A 104 8.44 -0.40 -26.88
CA THR A 104 9.55 0.24 -27.60
C THR A 104 10.88 -0.05 -26.91
N TYR A 105 10.93 0.13 -25.59
CA TYR A 105 12.13 -0.16 -24.81
C TYR A 105 12.56 -1.63 -24.93
N LEU A 106 11.64 -2.59 -24.86
CA LEU A 106 11.97 -4.01 -25.04
C LEU A 106 12.50 -4.31 -26.44
N VAL A 107 11.88 -3.75 -27.48
CA VAL A 107 12.32 -3.95 -28.87
C VAL A 107 13.74 -3.38 -29.09
N GLU A 108 14.05 -2.24 -28.48
CA GLU A 108 15.38 -1.61 -28.54
C GLU A 108 16.45 -2.42 -27.78
N HIS A 109 16.07 -3.38 -26.91
CA HIS A 109 16.99 -4.14 -26.07
C HIS A 109 16.80 -5.67 -26.23
N PRO A 110 17.22 -6.27 -27.36
CA PRO A 110 17.05 -7.70 -27.62
C PRO A 110 17.65 -8.62 -26.55
N ALA A 111 18.82 -8.26 -26.01
CA ALA A 111 19.47 -8.99 -24.92
C ALA A 111 18.61 -9.02 -23.65
N LEU A 112 17.88 -7.94 -23.35
CA LEU A 112 16.96 -7.91 -22.22
C LEU A 112 15.74 -8.78 -22.50
N VAL A 113 15.19 -8.79 -23.71
CA VAL A 113 14.04 -9.65 -24.06
C VAL A 113 14.43 -11.12 -23.95
N TRP A 114 15.63 -11.47 -24.41
CA TRP A 114 16.22 -12.77 -24.15
C TRP A 114 16.34 -12.99 -22.64
N LEU A 115 16.94 -12.10 -21.87
CA LEU A 115 17.09 -12.32 -20.43
C LEU A 115 15.77 -12.56 -19.68
N LEU A 116 14.72 -11.78 -19.98
CA LEU A 116 13.45 -11.82 -19.25
C LEU A 116 12.60 -13.09 -19.49
N GLY A 117 13.02 -14.03 -20.34
CA GLY A 117 12.27 -15.27 -20.55
C GLY A 117 11.09 -15.19 -21.54
N PHE A 118 10.94 -14.11 -22.32
CA PHE A 118 9.91 -14.07 -23.38
C PHE A 118 10.11 -15.17 -24.43
N LYS A 119 9.01 -15.80 -24.87
CA LYS A 119 9.03 -16.74 -26.00
C LYS A 119 9.55 -16.03 -27.26
N LEU A 120 10.61 -16.58 -27.86
CA LEU A 120 11.27 -16.00 -29.02
C LEU A 120 10.76 -16.62 -30.32
N THR A 121 10.59 -15.79 -31.34
CA THR A 121 10.22 -16.21 -32.70
C THR A 121 11.49 -16.45 -33.50
N PRO A 122 11.79 -17.70 -33.93
CA PRO A 122 13.00 -18.00 -34.69
C PRO A 122 13.10 -17.17 -35.97
N CYS A 123 14.28 -16.62 -36.24
CA CYS A 123 14.58 -15.88 -37.47
C CYS A 123 16.06 -16.05 -37.80
N PRO A 124 16.43 -17.01 -38.67
CA PRO A 124 17.83 -17.33 -38.98
C PRO A 124 18.64 -16.17 -39.57
N THR A 125 17.96 -15.19 -40.18
CA THR A 125 18.57 -14.01 -40.79
C THR A 125 18.77 -12.85 -39.80
N ALA A 126 18.18 -12.92 -38.61
CA ALA A 126 18.35 -11.91 -37.57
C ALA A 126 19.71 -12.08 -36.85
N PRO A 127 20.33 -10.99 -36.35
CA PRO A 127 21.67 -11.03 -35.73
C PRO A 127 21.86 -12.06 -34.60
N HIS A 128 20.79 -12.39 -33.88
CA HIS A 128 20.79 -13.32 -32.75
C HIS A 128 19.89 -14.54 -33.00
N GLY A 129 19.49 -14.81 -34.24
CA GLY A 129 18.66 -15.97 -34.58
C GLY A 129 17.17 -15.87 -34.21
N PHE A 130 16.68 -14.70 -33.78
CA PHE A 130 15.26 -14.47 -33.49
C PHE A 130 14.79 -13.07 -33.93
N ASP A 131 13.51 -12.97 -34.30
CA ASP A 131 12.85 -11.72 -34.66
C ASP A 131 12.37 -11.01 -33.38
N ILE A 132 12.98 -9.87 -33.07
CA ILE A 132 12.67 -9.08 -31.88
C ILE A 132 11.25 -8.51 -31.90
N GLU A 133 10.77 -8.01 -33.04
CA GLU A 133 9.46 -7.37 -33.16
C GLU A 133 8.33 -8.40 -33.00
N ALA A 134 8.54 -9.61 -33.55
CA ALA A 134 7.62 -10.73 -33.42
C ALA A 134 7.69 -11.41 -32.03
N SER A 135 8.82 -11.30 -31.31
CA SER A 135 8.99 -11.90 -29.98
C SER A 135 8.42 -11.05 -28.85
N VAL A 136 8.44 -9.72 -28.97
CA VAL A 136 7.92 -8.83 -27.93
C VAL A 136 6.40 -8.72 -28.00
N PRO A 137 5.66 -9.03 -26.91
CA PRO A 137 4.21 -8.90 -26.90
C PRO A 137 3.70 -7.51 -27.31
N SER A 138 2.57 -7.48 -28.00
CA SER A 138 1.96 -6.22 -28.41
C SER A 138 1.60 -5.34 -27.20
N ARG A 139 1.50 -4.02 -27.42
CA ARG A 139 1.04 -3.06 -26.39
C ARG A 139 -0.31 -3.48 -25.78
N LYS A 140 -1.21 -4.04 -26.60
CA LYS A 140 -2.53 -4.51 -26.15
C LYS A 140 -2.40 -5.71 -25.22
N GLN A 141 -1.52 -6.66 -25.57
CA GLN A 141 -1.25 -7.85 -24.76
C GLN A 141 -0.59 -7.50 -23.43
N LEU A 142 0.45 -6.65 -23.43
CA LEU A 142 1.08 -6.13 -22.20
C LEU A 142 0.05 -5.48 -21.27
N GLY A 143 -0.87 -4.67 -21.81
CA GLY A 143 -1.95 -4.07 -21.01
C GLY A 143 -2.98 -5.09 -20.51
N ARG A 144 -3.32 -6.09 -21.32
CA ARG A 144 -4.26 -7.15 -20.95
C ARG A 144 -3.70 -8.04 -19.86
N VAL A 145 -2.44 -8.45 -19.95
CA VAL A 145 -1.80 -9.28 -18.93
C VAL A 145 -1.80 -8.56 -17.58
N LEU A 146 -1.46 -7.27 -17.52
CA LEU A 146 -1.49 -6.53 -16.24
C LEU A 146 -2.91 -6.45 -15.65
N ARG A 147 -3.95 -6.32 -16.46
CA ARG A 147 -5.35 -6.29 -15.99
C ARG A 147 -5.85 -7.65 -15.52
N ASP A 148 -5.44 -8.72 -16.19
CA ASP A 148 -5.95 -10.07 -15.94
C ASP A 148 -5.04 -10.87 -14.97
N LEU A 149 -3.96 -10.27 -14.46
CA LEU A 149 -3.01 -10.92 -13.56
C LEU A 149 -3.63 -11.04 -12.17
N ASN A 150 -3.64 -12.26 -11.62
CA ASN A 150 -4.01 -12.48 -10.22
C ASN A 150 -2.98 -11.79 -9.32
N ASN A 151 -3.46 -10.92 -8.43
CA ASN A 151 -2.58 -10.13 -7.57
C ASN A 151 -1.75 -11.00 -6.62
N GLU A 152 -2.24 -12.18 -6.25
CA GLU A 152 -1.49 -13.16 -5.43
C GLU A 152 -0.10 -13.48 -6.00
N MET A 153 0.04 -13.48 -7.34
CA MET A 153 1.34 -13.70 -7.97
C MET A 153 2.34 -12.57 -7.65
N LEU A 154 1.85 -11.34 -7.47
CA LEU A 154 2.67 -10.19 -7.09
C LEU A 154 2.86 -10.11 -5.57
N GLN A 155 1.86 -10.51 -4.78
CA GLN A 155 2.00 -10.66 -3.33
C GLN A 155 3.07 -11.70 -2.97
N PHE A 156 3.17 -12.79 -3.76
CA PHE A 156 4.25 -13.76 -3.65
C PHE A 156 5.63 -13.10 -3.77
N LEU A 157 5.82 -12.23 -4.78
CA LEU A 157 7.08 -11.49 -4.95
C LEU A 157 7.32 -10.51 -3.80
N LEU A 158 6.30 -9.82 -3.31
CA LEU A 158 6.43 -8.94 -2.14
C LEU A 158 6.90 -9.74 -0.92
N SER A 159 6.29 -10.90 -0.66
CA SER A 159 6.71 -11.83 0.40
C SER A 159 8.14 -12.33 0.21
N CYS A 160 8.57 -12.61 -1.02
CA CYS A 160 9.97 -12.92 -1.32
C CYS A 160 10.89 -11.77 -0.94
N THR A 161 10.54 -10.53 -1.26
CA THR A 161 11.39 -9.38 -0.89
C THR A 161 11.49 -9.18 0.62
N VAL A 162 10.42 -9.41 1.39
CA VAL A 162 10.47 -9.34 2.87
C VAL A 162 11.39 -10.40 3.45
N ARG A 163 11.34 -11.63 2.93
CA ARG A 163 12.27 -12.70 3.29
C ARG A 163 13.72 -12.32 2.96
N LEU A 164 13.98 -11.82 1.75
CA LEU A 164 15.32 -11.38 1.34
C LEU A 164 15.88 -10.27 2.24
N ILE A 165 15.04 -9.30 2.63
CA ILE A 165 15.44 -8.23 3.55
C ILE A 165 15.78 -8.81 4.92
N ARG A 166 14.91 -9.66 5.49
CA ARG A 166 15.16 -10.29 6.79
C ARG A 166 16.45 -11.09 6.81
N HIS A 167 16.76 -11.83 5.74
CA HIS A 167 18.00 -12.59 5.62
C HIS A 167 19.25 -11.71 5.43
N ALA A 168 19.11 -10.50 4.90
CA ALA A 168 20.22 -9.58 4.67
C ALA A 168 20.45 -8.62 5.86
N LEU A 169 19.59 -8.64 6.88
CA LEU A 169 19.74 -7.85 8.09
C LEU A 169 20.40 -8.70 9.19
N PRO A 170 21.23 -8.09 10.06
CA PRO A 170 21.76 -8.81 11.21
C PRO A 170 20.67 -9.32 12.16
N PRO A 171 20.85 -10.46 12.84
CA PRO A 171 19.84 -11.05 13.72
C PRO A 171 19.39 -10.17 14.88
N GLU A 172 20.22 -9.23 15.32
CA GLU A 172 19.94 -8.27 16.40
C GLU A 172 19.01 -7.12 15.98
N VAL A 173 18.75 -6.97 14.67
CA VAL A 173 17.82 -5.96 14.17
C VAL A 173 16.39 -6.43 14.41
N ASP A 174 15.64 -5.65 15.18
CA ASP A 174 14.23 -5.85 15.50
C ASP A 174 13.27 -5.63 14.30
N PHE A 175 13.49 -6.37 13.21
CA PHE A 175 12.76 -6.24 11.95
C PHE A 175 11.28 -6.58 12.12
N GLY A 176 10.40 -5.59 11.87
CA GLY A 176 8.96 -5.76 11.94
C GLY A 176 8.34 -5.68 13.33
N ARG A 177 9.12 -5.43 14.40
CA ARG A 177 8.57 -5.23 15.75
C ARG A 177 7.87 -3.87 15.90
N GLU A 178 8.47 -2.84 15.30
CA GLU A 178 7.86 -1.52 15.14
C GLU A 178 7.44 -1.33 13.69
N ILE A 179 6.14 -1.08 13.50
CA ILE A 179 5.55 -0.83 12.18
C ILE A 179 4.92 0.54 12.10
N SER A 180 4.75 1.03 10.88
CA SER A 180 3.99 2.23 10.57
C SER A 180 2.97 1.94 9.51
N VAL A 181 1.78 2.54 9.65
CA VAL A 181 0.65 2.34 8.74
C VAL A 181 0.18 3.69 8.21
N ASP A 182 0.02 3.80 6.90
CA ASP A 182 -0.45 5.02 6.23
C ASP A 182 -1.29 4.67 5.00
N THR A 183 -2.14 5.60 4.58
CA THR A 183 -2.94 5.47 3.35
C THR A 183 -2.59 6.57 2.35
N LYS A 184 -2.36 6.18 1.10
CA LYS A 184 -1.97 7.07 0.01
C LYS A 184 -3.07 7.15 -1.04
N HIS A 185 -3.49 8.35 -1.39
CA HIS A 185 -4.51 8.57 -2.42
C HIS A 185 -3.96 8.37 -3.84
N ILE A 186 -4.74 7.71 -4.69
CA ILE A 186 -4.46 7.45 -6.11
C ILE A 186 -5.61 8.01 -6.94
N LYS A 187 -5.32 8.96 -7.82
CA LYS A 187 -6.32 9.55 -8.73
C LYS A 187 -6.54 8.63 -9.93
N ALA A 188 -7.79 8.26 -10.18
CA ALA A 188 -8.15 7.50 -11.38
C ALA A 188 -7.88 8.33 -12.65
N TRP A 189 -7.46 7.67 -13.72
CA TRP A 189 -7.20 8.32 -15.01
C TRP A 189 -8.49 8.44 -15.84
N VAL A 190 -9.37 9.30 -15.37
CA VAL A 190 -10.71 9.57 -15.93
C VAL A 190 -10.88 11.06 -16.28
N ALA A 191 -11.82 11.38 -17.17
CA ALA A 191 -12.04 12.74 -17.64
C ALA A 191 -12.55 13.67 -16.53
N GLU A 192 -13.30 13.11 -15.59
CA GLU A 192 -13.88 13.77 -14.43
C GLU A 192 -12.81 14.35 -13.50
N ASN A 193 -11.64 13.70 -13.42
CA ASN A 193 -10.50 14.20 -12.67
C ASN A 193 -9.67 15.26 -13.43
N ASN A 194 -9.96 15.52 -14.70
CA ASN A 194 -9.27 16.52 -15.51
C ASN A 194 -10.08 17.83 -15.57
N PRO A 195 -9.60 18.92 -14.93
CA PRO A 195 -10.30 20.21 -14.96
C PRO A 195 -10.50 20.78 -16.38
N LYS A 196 -9.66 20.37 -17.34
CA LYS A 196 -9.76 20.81 -18.74
C LYS A 196 -10.77 20.01 -19.57
N ALA A 197 -11.33 18.93 -19.02
CA ALA A 197 -12.35 18.15 -19.73
C ALA A 197 -13.69 18.91 -19.74
N TYR A 198 -14.35 18.95 -20.90
CA TYR A 198 -15.66 19.58 -21.08
C TYR A 198 -16.76 18.72 -20.44
N ILE A 199 -16.93 18.85 -19.13
CA ILE A 199 -17.94 18.18 -18.30
C ILE A 199 -18.54 19.24 -17.38
N LYS A 200 -19.88 19.30 -17.29
CA LYS A 200 -20.56 20.21 -16.35
C LYS A 200 -20.11 19.90 -14.92
N GLU A 201 -19.77 20.92 -14.14
CA GLU A 201 -19.21 20.73 -12.79
C GLU A 201 -20.16 19.96 -11.87
N SER A 202 -21.47 20.18 -12.01
CA SER A 202 -22.52 19.43 -11.30
C SER A 202 -22.54 17.93 -11.59
N GLN A 203 -21.95 17.50 -12.71
CA GLN A 203 -21.88 16.10 -13.13
C GLN A 203 -20.53 15.45 -12.77
N ARG A 204 -19.48 16.27 -12.55
CA ARG A 204 -18.11 15.81 -12.33
C ARG A 204 -17.95 15.04 -11.01
N LEU A 205 -18.66 15.49 -9.98
CA LEU A 205 -18.58 14.96 -8.60
C LEU A 205 -19.88 14.24 -8.18
N ASP A 206 -20.68 13.81 -9.15
CA ASP A 206 -21.92 13.08 -8.89
C ASP A 206 -21.63 11.60 -8.62
N LYS A 207 -21.78 11.17 -7.37
CA LYS A 207 -21.55 9.78 -6.94
C LYS A 207 -22.44 8.75 -7.66
N THR A 208 -23.57 9.19 -8.23
CA THR A 208 -24.48 8.31 -8.99
C THR A 208 -24.05 8.13 -10.44
N ARG A 209 -23.08 8.92 -10.91
CA ARG A 209 -22.58 8.90 -12.29
C ARG A 209 -21.15 8.41 -12.33
N GLN A 210 -21.01 7.10 -12.46
CA GLN A 210 -19.73 6.43 -12.53
C GLN A 210 -18.94 6.83 -13.80
N PRO A 211 -17.66 7.23 -13.69
CA PRO A 211 -16.79 7.47 -14.84
C PRO A 211 -16.69 6.29 -15.81
N GLN A 212 -16.91 6.55 -17.11
CA GLN A 212 -16.79 5.51 -18.15
C GLN A 212 -15.35 5.02 -18.34
N GLY A 213 -14.36 5.89 -18.11
CA GLY A 213 -12.95 5.56 -18.29
C GLY A 213 -12.43 4.57 -17.24
N ASP A 214 -13.07 4.51 -16.07
CA ASP A 214 -12.75 3.58 -15.00
C ASP A 214 -14.00 3.33 -14.14
N PRO A 215 -14.80 2.29 -14.46
CA PRO A 215 -16.07 2.04 -13.76
C PRO A 215 -15.88 1.52 -12.32
N ASP A 216 -14.66 1.12 -11.94
CA ASP A 216 -14.37 0.57 -10.62
C ASP A 216 -14.04 1.66 -9.59
N CYS A 217 -13.51 2.81 -10.03
CA CYS A 217 -13.08 3.87 -9.13
C CYS A 217 -14.26 4.46 -8.34
N LYS A 218 -14.02 5.03 -7.15
CA LYS A 218 -15.10 5.67 -6.36
C LYS A 218 -14.73 7.09 -5.98
N LEU A 219 -15.74 7.91 -5.72
CA LEU A 219 -15.54 9.31 -5.35
C LEU A 219 -15.08 9.40 -3.89
N GLY A 220 -13.92 10.01 -3.68
CA GLY A 220 -13.29 10.25 -2.40
C GLY A 220 -13.17 11.72 -2.07
N CYS A 221 -13.02 11.99 -0.78
CA CYS A 221 -12.67 13.31 -0.28
C CYS A 221 -11.21 13.35 0.15
N LYS A 222 -10.45 14.32 -0.36
CA LYS A 222 -9.12 14.68 0.16
C LYS A 222 -9.24 15.96 1.01
N LYS A 223 -8.92 15.86 2.29
CA LYS A 223 -8.71 17.02 3.17
C LYS A 223 -7.25 17.47 3.05
N LYS A 224 -7.00 18.77 3.02
CA LYS A 224 -5.64 19.36 3.00
C LYS A 224 -4.98 19.35 4.38
N SER A 225 -5.77 19.22 5.46
CA SER A 225 -5.26 19.08 6.83
C SER A 225 -6.14 18.15 7.66
N ASN A 226 -5.50 17.31 8.48
CA ASN A 226 -6.18 16.49 9.49
C ASN A 226 -6.52 17.28 10.78
N GLN A 227 -6.06 18.53 10.91
CA GLN A 227 -6.37 19.41 12.04
C GLN A 227 -6.75 20.80 11.53
N LYS A 228 -7.93 21.30 11.93
CA LYS A 228 -8.20 22.74 11.80
C LYS A 228 -7.22 23.47 12.72
N SER A 229 -6.43 24.37 12.15
CA SER A 229 -5.71 25.37 12.92
C SER A 229 -6.69 26.08 13.85
N LYS A 230 -6.44 26.03 15.17
CA LYS A 230 -7.14 26.84 16.17
C LYS A 230 -6.84 28.32 15.89
N ALA A 231 -7.63 28.95 15.04
CA ALA A 231 -7.66 30.40 14.89
C ALA A 231 -8.98 30.82 14.25
N ALA A 232 -9.99 31.04 15.08
CA ALA A 232 -11.06 32.02 14.89
C ALA A 232 -12.02 31.90 16.08
N ASP A 233 -11.57 32.42 17.21
CA ASP A 233 -12.45 32.75 18.33
C ASP A 233 -13.21 34.01 17.92
N LYS A 234 -14.46 33.85 17.47
CA LYS A 234 -15.47 34.92 17.43
C LYS A 234 -16.84 34.29 17.66
N THR A 235 -17.35 34.53 18.86
CA THR A 235 -18.74 34.36 19.29
C THR A 235 -19.72 34.88 18.23
N PRO A 236 -20.88 34.23 18.06
CA PRO A 236 -22.10 35.03 18.15
C PRO A 236 -23.21 34.38 18.99
N SER A 237 -23.83 35.30 19.73
CA SER A 237 -25.09 35.30 20.47
C SER A 237 -26.20 34.32 20.06
N ASN A 238 -26.86 33.81 21.09
CA ASN A 238 -28.22 33.26 21.09
C ASN A 238 -29.22 34.14 20.35
N LYS A 239 -29.98 33.57 19.43
CA LYS A 239 -31.43 33.79 19.29
C LYS A 239 -32.10 32.49 18.86
N ALA A 240 -33.10 32.09 19.61
CA ALA A 240 -34.03 31.03 19.27
C ALA A 240 -35.04 31.54 18.24
N ASP A 241 -35.50 30.67 17.33
CA ASP A 241 -36.87 30.66 16.82
C ASP A 241 -37.21 29.29 16.23
N ASN A 242 -38.48 28.93 16.38
CA ASN A 242 -39.05 27.59 16.22
C ASN A 242 -39.53 27.26 14.78
N ALA A 243 -39.65 25.94 14.56
CA ALA A 243 -40.57 25.23 13.66
C ALA A 243 -40.24 25.11 12.16
N GLY A 244 -40.23 23.85 11.69
CA GLY A 244 -40.22 23.49 10.28
C GLY A 244 -39.62 22.10 10.03
N GLN A 245 -40.46 21.06 10.04
CA GLN A 245 -40.09 19.71 9.63
C GLN A 245 -39.59 19.71 8.18
N GLY A 246 -38.32 19.36 7.98
CA GLY A 246 -37.71 19.24 6.67
C GLY A 246 -36.39 18.49 6.76
N GLN A 247 -36.32 17.35 6.06
CA GLN A 247 -35.16 16.50 5.75
C GLN A 247 -33.79 16.99 6.27
N LYS A 248 -33.25 16.27 7.26
CA LYS A 248 -31.85 16.42 7.70
C LYS A 248 -30.90 16.06 6.56
N ARG A 249 -30.56 17.05 5.73
CA ARG A 249 -29.33 17.01 4.92
C ARG A 249 -28.15 16.82 5.87
N ALA A 250 -27.33 15.81 5.59
CA ALA A 250 -26.10 15.53 6.30
C ALA A 250 -25.19 16.77 6.26
N THR A 251 -25.21 17.55 7.35
CA THR A 251 -24.41 18.75 7.48
C THR A 251 -22.95 18.39 7.74
N GLN A 252 -22.14 18.61 6.70
CA GLN A 252 -20.97 19.48 6.77
C GLN A 252 -19.72 18.90 7.45
N PHE A 253 -19.07 17.94 6.77
CA PHE A 253 -17.62 17.88 6.74
C PHE A 253 -17.13 18.68 5.53
N SER A 254 -16.43 19.80 5.76
CA SER A 254 -15.78 20.56 4.69
C SER A 254 -14.65 19.71 4.10
N CYS A 255 -14.89 19.17 2.92
CA CYS A 255 -13.87 18.52 2.11
C CYS A 255 -13.21 19.59 1.23
N ASP A 256 -11.88 19.61 1.18
CA ASP A 256 -11.18 20.62 0.38
C ASP A 256 -11.16 20.27 -1.11
N GLN A 257 -11.10 18.98 -1.47
CA GLN A 257 -11.12 18.51 -2.85
C GLN A 257 -11.71 17.10 -2.98
N TYR A 258 -12.59 16.88 -3.95
CA TYR A 258 -13.09 15.55 -4.31
C TYR A 258 -12.45 15.04 -5.59
N PHE A 259 -12.15 13.74 -5.62
CA PHE A 259 -11.61 13.08 -6.81
C PHE A 259 -12.16 11.65 -6.91
N TRP A 260 -12.19 11.10 -8.12
CA TRP A 260 -12.44 9.69 -8.37
C TRP A 260 -11.14 8.90 -8.24
N GLY A 261 -11.15 7.75 -7.57
CA GLY A 261 -9.91 6.99 -7.37
C GLY A 261 -9.93 5.88 -6.34
N TYR A 262 -8.73 5.59 -5.86
CA TYR A 262 -8.37 4.47 -5.00
C TYR A 262 -7.41 4.91 -3.91
N ASN A 263 -7.36 4.20 -2.80
CA ASN A 263 -6.39 4.35 -1.74
C ASN A 263 -5.45 3.14 -1.72
N SER A 264 -4.16 3.40 -1.51
CA SER A 264 -3.14 2.38 -1.24
C SER A 264 -2.79 2.43 0.25
N GLY A 265 -3.20 1.43 1.00
CA GLY A 265 -2.74 1.22 2.38
C GLY A 265 -1.38 0.54 2.37
N LEU A 266 -0.51 0.96 3.29
CA LEU A 266 0.87 0.49 3.38
C LEU A 266 1.22 0.20 4.84
N VAL A 267 1.85 -0.96 5.07
CA VAL A 267 2.60 -1.24 6.30
C VAL A 267 4.08 -1.23 5.97
N ALA A 268 4.85 -0.42 6.69
CA ALA A 268 6.30 -0.38 6.58
C ALA A 268 6.95 -0.56 7.96
N THR A 269 8.17 -1.09 7.97
CA THR A 269 9.02 -1.13 9.16
C THR A 269 10.32 -0.39 8.88
N LYS A 270 10.90 0.18 9.94
CA LYS A 270 12.20 0.85 9.89
C LYS A 270 13.21 -0.01 10.61
N ALA A 271 14.24 -0.43 9.91
CA ALA A 271 15.44 -0.98 10.53
C ALA A 271 16.46 0.16 10.68
N THR A 272 16.67 0.61 11.92
CA THR A 272 17.59 1.70 12.24
C THR A 272 18.98 1.40 11.69
N GLY A 273 19.55 2.32 10.90
CA GLY A 273 20.85 2.16 10.24
C GLY A 273 20.80 1.50 8.86
N TYR A 274 19.72 0.80 8.51
CA TYR A 274 19.62 0.02 7.27
C TYR A 274 18.61 0.56 6.27
N GLY A 275 17.47 1.07 6.76
CA GLY A 275 16.47 1.72 5.93
C GLY A 275 15.03 1.36 6.29
N GLU A 276 14.13 1.64 5.36
CA GLU A 276 12.69 1.47 5.51
C GLU A 276 12.16 0.48 4.46
N PHE A 277 11.34 -0.46 4.92
CA PHE A 277 10.95 -1.63 4.14
C PHE A 277 9.45 -1.85 4.17
N VAL A 278 8.88 -2.23 3.02
CA VAL A 278 7.46 -2.55 2.90
C VAL A 278 7.20 -3.96 3.40
N LEU A 279 6.23 -4.11 4.28
CA LEU A 279 5.77 -5.40 4.79
C LEU A 279 4.46 -5.84 4.14
N ALA A 280 3.50 -4.93 4.00
CA ALA A 280 2.20 -5.24 3.39
C ALA A 280 1.64 -4.02 2.66
N GLU A 281 0.78 -4.27 1.68
CA GLU A 281 0.05 -3.24 0.95
C GLU A 281 -1.35 -3.73 0.59
N LEU A 282 -2.27 -2.79 0.40
CA LEU A 282 -3.63 -3.09 -0.03
C LEU A 282 -4.19 -1.94 -0.85
N THR A 283 -4.80 -2.24 -1.99
CA THR A 283 -5.51 -1.24 -2.80
C THR A 283 -7.03 -1.36 -2.65
N GLN A 284 -7.67 -0.29 -2.17
CA GLN A 284 -9.13 -0.18 -2.07
C GLN A 284 -9.64 1.07 -2.79
N THR A 285 -10.94 1.14 -3.03
CA THR A 285 -11.60 2.32 -3.61
C THR A 285 -11.78 3.42 -2.57
N PHE A 286 -11.91 4.68 -3.00
CA PHE A 286 -12.00 5.82 -2.06
C PHE A 286 -13.22 5.85 -1.13
N ASP A 287 -14.27 5.07 -1.39
CA ASP A 287 -15.41 4.93 -0.47
C ASP A 287 -15.06 4.13 0.80
N LYS A 288 -13.90 3.46 0.81
CA LYS A 288 -13.36 2.73 1.96
C LYS A 288 -12.55 3.67 2.85
N GLY A 289 -12.91 3.72 4.13
CA GLY A 289 -12.19 4.52 5.13
C GLY A 289 -10.90 3.85 5.61
N ASP A 290 -9.97 4.63 6.18
CA ASP A 290 -8.64 4.16 6.60
C ASP A 290 -8.70 2.93 7.52
N THR A 291 -9.64 2.94 8.47
CA THR A 291 -9.92 1.81 9.37
C THR A 291 -10.18 0.47 8.66
N THR A 292 -10.67 0.47 7.43
CA THR A 292 -10.99 -0.76 6.69
C THR A 292 -9.75 -1.44 6.10
N PHE A 293 -8.60 -0.75 6.08
CA PHE A 293 -7.31 -1.32 5.71
C PHE A 293 -6.68 -2.13 6.84
N PHE A 294 -7.06 -1.87 8.10
CA PHE A 294 -6.31 -2.35 9.27
C PHE A 294 -6.15 -3.87 9.31
N PHE A 295 -7.25 -4.63 9.41
CA PHE A 295 -7.16 -6.09 9.55
C PHE A 295 -6.48 -6.79 8.36
N PRO A 296 -6.84 -6.50 7.08
CA PRO A 296 -6.17 -7.16 5.97
C PRO A 296 -4.67 -6.84 5.89
N LEU A 297 -4.27 -5.61 6.28
CA LEU A 297 -2.86 -5.25 6.34
C LEU A 297 -2.12 -5.94 7.49
N MET A 298 -2.76 -6.11 8.64
CA MET A 298 -2.17 -6.83 9.78
C MET A 298 -2.02 -8.32 9.47
N GLU A 299 -3.06 -8.97 8.94
CA GLU A 299 -3.04 -10.37 8.48
C GLU A 299 -1.86 -10.61 7.51
N ALA A 300 -1.77 -9.80 6.45
CA ALA A 300 -0.69 -9.93 5.48
C ALA A 300 0.70 -9.56 6.03
N THR A 301 0.77 -8.82 7.14
CA THR A 301 2.02 -8.50 7.83
C THR A 301 2.45 -9.67 8.72
N GLU A 302 1.52 -10.23 9.50
CA GLU A 302 1.72 -11.40 10.36
C GLU A 302 2.16 -12.60 9.54
N ASP A 303 1.52 -12.87 8.40
CA ASP A 303 1.88 -13.95 7.49
C ASP A 303 3.34 -13.86 7.01
N ARG A 304 3.86 -12.64 6.84
CA ARG A 304 5.23 -12.40 6.34
C ARG A 304 6.28 -12.35 7.44
N LEU A 305 5.90 -11.91 8.63
CA LEU A 305 6.80 -11.82 9.78
C LEU A 305 6.84 -13.11 10.60
N GLY A 306 5.74 -13.85 10.63
CA GLY A 306 5.50 -15.02 11.50
C GLY A 306 5.11 -14.63 12.93
N PHE A 307 4.77 -13.37 13.19
CA PHE A 307 4.34 -12.89 14.50
C PHE A 307 3.51 -11.59 14.38
N GLN A 308 2.73 -11.31 15.42
CA GLN A 308 1.96 -10.08 15.59
C GLN A 308 2.86 -8.90 16.04
N PRO A 309 3.00 -7.81 15.26
CA PRO A 309 3.79 -6.66 15.67
C PRO A 309 3.27 -6.00 16.96
N PRO A 310 4.12 -5.84 18.00
CA PRO A 310 3.70 -5.23 19.27
C PRO A 310 3.51 -3.72 19.20
N TYR A 311 4.20 -3.02 18.30
CA TYR A 311 4.20 -1.55 18.27
C TYR A 311 3.84 -1.00 16.89
N GLY A 312 2.91 -0.05 16.86
CA GLY A 312 2.46 0.58 15.62
C GLY A 312 2.35 2.10 15.71
N ALA A 313 2.89 2.81 14.72
CA ALA A 313 2.62 4.23 14.52
C ALA A 313 1.59 4.41 13.38
N LEU A 314 0.44 5.02 13.70
CA LEU A 314 -0.65 5.18 12.73
C LEU A 314 -1.19 6.61 12.75
N ASP A 315 -1.80 6.99 11.63
CA ASP A 315 -2.50 8.25 11.47
C ASP A 315 -3.79 8.32 12.32
N ALA A 316 -4.31 9.54 12.51
CA ALA A 316 -5.49 9.80 13.33
C ALA A 316 -6.79 9.13 12.81
N GLY A 317 -6.86 8.83 11.51
CA GLY A 317 -7.94 8.07 10.88
C GLY A 317 -8.03 6.62 11.39
N PHE A 318 -6.94 6.07 11.93
CA PHE A 318 -6.91 4.74 12.56
C PHE A 318 -7.28 4.74 14.05
N GLU A 319 -7.81 5.84 14.61
CA GLU A 319 -8.20 5.94 16.03
C GLU A 319 -9.47 5.13 16.39
N ALA A 320 -9.41 3.81 16.20
CA ALA A 320 -10.48 2.85 16.51
C ALA A 320 -10.06 1.91 17.65
N TRP A 321 -11.02 1.49 18.48
CA TRP A 321 -10.75 0.71 19.70
C TRP A 321 -10.01 -0.61 19.42
N TYR A 322 -10.32 -1.30 18.32
CA TYR A 322 -9.72 -2.58 17.97
C TYR A 322 -8.27 -2.44 17.50
N VAL A 323 -7.85 -1.26 17.04
CA VAL A 323 -6.44 -0.99 16.71
C VAL A 323 -5.62 -0.99 17.99
N PHE A 324 -6.07 -0.28 19.03
CA PHE A 324 -5.41 -0.31 20.33
C PHE A 324 -5.45 -1.69 20.97
N ASP A 325 -6.56 -2.42 20.81
CA ASP A 325 -6.73 -3.77 21.34
C ASP A 325 -5.73 -4.74 20.70
N TYR A 326 -5.56 -4.67 19.37
CA TYR A 326 -4.60 -5.47 18.62
C TYR A 326 -3.17 -5.33 19.16
N PHE A 327 -2.65 -4.10 19.24
CA PHE A 327 -1.27 -3.88 19.72
C PHE A 327 -1.12 -4.19 21.22
N HIS A 328 -2.18 -4.00 22.01
CA HIS A 328 -2.18 -4.36 23.42
C HIS A 328 -2.09 -5.88 23.64
N GLN A 329 -2.83 -6.68 22.85
CA GLN A 329 -2.77 -8.14 22.91
C GLN A 329 -1.39 -8.68 22.53
N ALA A 330 -0.70 -8.00 21.61
CA ALA A 330 0.69 -8.27 21.25
C ALA A 330 1.73 -7.84 22.32
N GLY A 331 1.28 -7.25 23.44
CA GLY A 331 2.15 -6.79 24.53
C GLY A 331 2.77 -5.40 24.33
N GLY A 332 2.32 -4.63 23.34
CA GLY A 332 2.78 -3.26 23.09
C GLY A 332 1.63 -2.25 22.99
N PHE A 333 1.77 -1.23 22.14
CA PHE A 333 0.77 -0.17 21.99
C PHE A 333 0.80 0.50 20.61
N ALA A 334 -0.30 1.18 20.30
CA ALA A 334 -0.43 2.00 19.10
C ALA A 334 -0.18 3.48 19.42
N ALA A 335 0.80 4.11 18.77
CA ALA A 335 1.00 5.54 18.79
C ALA A 335 0.10 6.22 17.74
N ILE A 336 -1.08 6.67 18.18
CA ILE A 336 -2.08 7.34 17.33
C ILE A 336 -2.41 8.74 17.89
N PRO A 337 -2.28 9.81 17.09
CA PRO A 337 -2.56 11.17 17.55
C PRO A 337 -4.04 11.36 17.89
N ALA A 338 -4.33 12.30 18.79
CA ALA A 338 -5.71 12.62 19.16
C ALA A 338 -6.41 13.41 18.05
N THR A 339 -7.72 13.19 17.91
CA THR A 339 -8.64 13.94 17.06
C THR A 339 -9.65 14.72 17.91
N GLU A 340 -10.41 15.63 17.30
CA GLU A 340 -11.56 16.29 17.98
C GLU A 340 -12.62 15.28 18.47
N ARG A 341 -12.63 14.08 17.89
CA ARG A 341 -13.52 12.99 18.27
C ARG A 341 -12.91 12.04 19.29
N SER A 342 -11.64 12.26 19.67
CA SER A 342 -11.01 11.46 20.72
C SER A 342 -11.83 11.57 22.00
N PRO A 343 -11.95 10.47 22.76
CA PRO A 343 -12.58 10.54 24.06
C PRO A 343 -11.82 11.48 24.98
N VAL A 344 -12.56 12.23 25.80
CA VAL A 344 -11.99 12.99 26.92
C VAL A 344 -11.28 12.02 27.86
N LYS A 345 -10.08 12.37 28.34
CA LYS A 345 -9.31 11.54 29.29
C LYS A 345 -10.20 11.11 30.47
N ARG A 346 -10.04 9.86 30.89
CA ARG A 346 -10.77 9.30 32.05
C ARG A 346 -9.83 8.49 32.92
N GLN A 347 -10.16 8.48 34.21
CA GLN A 347 -9.52 7.64 35.21
C GLN A 347 -10.32 6.36 35.42
N PHE A 348 -9.61 5.31 35.82
CA PHE A 348 -10.15 3.99 36.11
C PHE A 348 -9.52 3.52 37.42
N ASP A 349 -10.23 2.69 38.18
CA ASP A 349 -9.66 2.01 39.33
C ASP A 349 -8.73 0.86 38.91
N ALA A 350 -8.19 0.15 39.92
CA ALA A 350 -7.31 -1.00 39.70
C ALA A 350 -8.00 -2.15 38.95
N ASP A 351 -9.31 -2.30 39.11
CA ASP A 351 -10.12 -3.33 38.44
C ASP A 351 -10.55 -2.91 37.02
N GLY A 352 -10.24 -1.67 36.62
CA GLY A 352 -10.55 -1.13 35.30
C GLY A 352 -11.97 -0.57 35.15
N LEU A 353 -12.69 -0.34 36.26
CA LEU A 353 -13.96 0.37 36.25
C LEU A 353 -13.73 1.87 36.08
N PRO A 354 -14.55 2.56 35.26
CA PRO A 354 -14.41 4.00 35.09
C PRO A 354 -14.79 4.73 36.39
N LEU A 355 -14.02 5.75 36.74
CA LEU A 355 -14.34 6.63 37.86
C LEU A 355 -15.36 7.70 37.43
N CYS A 356 -16.32 8.00 38.31
CA CYS A 356 -17.18 9.17 38.15
C CYS A 356 -16.44 10.46 38.55
N GLU A 357 -17.07 11.62 38.35
CA GLU A 357 -16.49 12.93 38.71
C GLU A 357 -16.19 13.07 40.21
N ALA A 358 -16.87 12.29 41.07
CA ALA A 358 -16.59 12.22 42.51
C ALA A 358 -15.45 11.23 42.86
N GLY A 359 -14.76 10.65 41.88
CA GLY A 359 -13.68 9.69 42.09
C GLY A 359 -14.12 8.28 42.48
N LEU A 360 -15.43 7.97 42.44
CA LEU A 360 -15.96 6.66 42.81
C LEU A 360 -16.05 5.73 41.59
N ALA A 361 -15.67 4.46 41.77
CA ALA A 361 -15.74 3.43 40.74
C ALA A 361 -17.19 3.15 40.32
N MET A 362 -17.48 3.27 39.03
CA MET A 362 -18.84 3.09 38.50
C MET A 362 -19.09 1.61 38.15
N PRO A 363 -19.97 0.88 38.87
CA PRO A 363 -20.24 -0.53 38.57
C PRO A 363 -20.94 -0.70 37.21
N LEU A 364 -20.65 -1.82 36.55
CA LEU A 364 -21.30 -2.22 35.32
C LEU A 364 -22.73 -2.72 35.60
N LYS A 365 -23.73 -2.02 35.06
CA LYS A 365 -25.15 -2.39 35.18
C LYS A 365 -25.59 -3.38 34.11
N SER A 366 -25.13 -3.18 32.87
CA SER A 366 -25.50 -4.04 31.75
C SER A 366 -24.57 -3.83 30.55
N THR A 367 -24.55 -4.79 29.62
CA THR A 367 -23.85 -4.67 28.34
C THR A 367 -24.83 -4.60 27.17
N PHE A 368 -24.39 -4.03 26.04
CA PHE A 368 -25.13 -4.06 24.77
C PHE A 368 -24.16 -3.99 23.58
N MET A 369 -24.58 -4.48 22.41
CA MET A 369 -23.77 -4.40 21.20
C MET A 369 -24.04 -3.12 20.41
N ASN A 370 -22.98 -2.44 20.00
CA ASN A 370 -23.03 -1.32 19.07
C ASN A 370 -22.51 -1.76 17.69
N ASN A 371 -23.44 -1.92 16.74
CA ASN A 371 -23.14 -2.42 15.39
C ASN A 371 -22.93 -1.29 14.37
N ARG A 372 -22.75 -0.03 14.81
CA ARG A 372 -22.59 1.12 13.91
C ARG A 372 -21.18 1.29 13.34
N GLY A 373 -20.19 0.58 13.89
CA GLY A 373 -18.79 0.64 13.45
C GLY A 373 -18.41 -0.48 12.46
N VAL A 374 -17.19 -0.40 11.92
CA VAL A 374 -16.60 -1.47 11.08
C VAL A 374 -16.57 -2.80 11.83
N VAL A 375 -16.22 -2.75 13.11
CA VAL A 375 -16.27 -3.89 14.03
C VAL A 375 -17.35 -3.62 15.07
N PRO A 376 -18.32 -4.55 15.27
CA PRO A 376 -19.27 -4.50 16.37
C PRO A 376 -18.53 -4.36 17.71
N GLN A 377 -18.93 -3.37 18.51
CA GLN A 377 -18.30 -3.11 19.81
C GLN A 377 -19.26 -3.46 20.94
N GLN A 378 -18.81 -4.28 21.88
CA GLN A 378 -19.53 -4.43 23.14
C GLN A 378 -19.36 -3.17 23.99
N MET A 379 -20.48 -2.62 24.43
CA MET A 379 -20.57 -1.41 25.23
C MET A 379 -21.10 -1.75 26.62
N GLY A 380 -20.49 -1.16 27.65
CA GLY A 380 -20.95 -1.23 29.04
C GLY A 380 -21.78 -0.01 29.41
N ARG A 381 -22.84 -0.21 30.20
CA ARG A 381 -23.56 0.85 30.92
C ARG A 381 -23.07 0.87 32.36
N TYR A 382 -22.26 1.86 32.68
CA TYR A 382 -21.73 2.07 34.03
C TYR A 382 -22.58 3.13 34.72
N VAL A 383 -22.95 2.88 35.97
CA VAL A 383 -23.90 3.73 36.72
C VAL A 383 -23.34 4.18 38.05
N CYS A 384 -24.05 5.07 38.74
CA CYS A 384 -23.65 5.58 40.03
C CYS A 384 -23.49 4.45 41.07
N PRO A 385 -22.32 4.32 41.72
CA PRO A 385 -22.09 3.29 42.74
C PRO A 385 -22.96 3.47 43.99
N LEU A 386 -23.37 4.71 44.30
CA LEU A 386 -24.21 4.99 45.47
C LEU A 386 -25.66 4.53 45.30
N LEU A 387 -26.08 4.23 44.06
CA LEU A 387 -27.46 3.89 43.70
C LEU A 387 -27.60 2.48 43.11
N HIS A 388 -26.49 1.78 42.84
CA HIS A 388 -26.48 0.45 42.21
C HIS A 388 -25.48 -0.49 42.90
N PRO A 389 -25.84 -1.76 43.19
CA PRO A 389 -27.08 -2.46 42.81
C PRO A 389 -28.33 -2.00 43.58
N LYS A 390 -28.15 -1.47 44.78
CA LYS A 390 -29.20 -0.83 45.60
C LYS A 390 -28.64 0.48 46.16
N PRO A 391 -29.50 1.49 46.43
CA PRO A 391 -29.07 2.69 47.13
C PRO A 391 -28.41 2.38 48.47
N ASN A 392 -27.23 2.95 48.71
CA ASN A 392 -26.47 2.72 49.95
C ASN A 392 -26.74 3.76 51.05
N GLY A 393 -27.69 4.68 50.82
CA GLY A 393 -28.09 5.73 51.76
C GLY A 393 -27.21 6.98 51.76
N GLN A 394 -26.12 7.01 50.97
CA GLN A 394 -25.23 8.18 50.86
C GLN A 394 -25.67 9.13 49.74
N SER A 395 -25.43 10.43 49.95
CA SER A 395 -25.60 11.47 48.92
C SER A 395 -24.34 11.63 48.07
N CYS A 396 -24.48 12.16 46.86
CA CYS A 396 -23.33 12.42 45.99
C CYS A 396 -22.39 13.47 46.62
N PRO A 397 -21.07 13.18 46.77
CA PRO A 397 -20.13 14.11 47.40
C PRO A 397 -19.96 15.45 46.68
N ILE A 398 -20.30 15.51 45.40
CA ILE A 398 -20.15 16.70 44.54
C ILE A 398 -21.49 17.32 44.12
N ASP A 399 -22.59 16.87 44.74
CA ASP A 399 -23.96 17.27 44.38
C ASP A 399 -24.21 17.23 42.86
N HIS A 400 -23.90 16.09 42.24
CA HIS A 400 -23.88 15.95 40.79
C HIS A 400 -25.27 16.25 40.18
N LYS A 401 -25.34 17.11 39.15
CA LYS A 401 -26.58 17.60 38.55
C LYS A 401 -27.61 16.52 38.16
N LYS A 402 -27.15 15.32 37.75
CA LYS A 402 -28.03 14.18 37.40
C LYS A 402 -28.45 13.32 38.59
N TRP A 403 -28.14 13.71 39.82
CA TRP A 403 -28.52 12.97 41.02
C TRP A 403 -30.04 12.73 41.12
N PRO A 404 -30.91 13.72 40.84
CA PRO A 404 -32.36 13.48 40.81
C PRO A 404 -32.82 12.48 39.74
N ASP A 405 -32.05 12.34 38.64
CA ASP A 405 -32.36 11.45 37.51
C ASP A 405 -31.81 10.02 37.69
N GLY A 406 -31.42 9.64 38.91
CA GLY A 406 -30.81 8.34 39.19
C GLY A 406 -29.29 8.30 39.06
N GLY A 407 -28.63 9.46 39.17
CA GLY A 407 -27.18 9.58 39.30
C GLY A 407 -26.38 9.60 38.01
N CYS A 408 -25.07 9.40 38.13
CA CYS A 408 -24.13 9.36 37.00
C CYS A 408 -24.38 8.14 36.09
N LEU A 409 -24.33 8.35 34.77
CA LEU A 409 -24.43 7.28 33.75
C LEU A 409 -23.34 7.47 32.70
N LEU A 410 -22.58 6.41 32.43
CA LEU A 410 -21.56 6.35 31.39
C LEU A 410 -21.81 5.16 30.47
N LYS A 411 -21.65 5.39 29.16
CA LYS A 411 -21.65 4.33 28.15
C LYS A 411 -20.31 4.35 27.44
N MET A 412 -19.55 3.26 27.52
CA MET A 412 -18.25 3.14 26.85
C MET A 412 -17.95 1.69 26.47
N GLY A 413 -16.98 1.48 25.58
CA GLY A 413 -16.56 0.14 25.20
C GLY A 413 -15.97 -0.64 26.38
N THR A 414 -16.20 -1.96 26.40
CA THR A 414 -15.73 -2.85 27.49
C THR A 414 -14.31 -3.39 27.27
N SER A 415 -13.81 -3.37 26.03
CA SER A 415 -12.48 -3.90 25.71
C SER A 415 -11.33 -3.06 26.28
N ALA A 416 -10.16 -3.70 26.46
CA ALA A 416 -8.94 -3.02 26.87
C ALA A 416 -8.56 -1.90 25.89
N GLY A 417 -8.62 -2.16 24.57
CA GLY A 417 -8.39 -1.15 23.54
C GLY A 417 -9.34 0.05 23.63
N ALA A 418 -10.60 -0.16 24.04
CA ALA A 418 -11.52 0.95 24.27
C ALA A 418 -11.09 1.82 25.46
N ARG A 419 -10.61 1.20 26.54
CA ARG A 419 -10.09 1.86 27.75
C ARG A 419 -8.80 2.64 27.47
N ILE A 420 -7.85 2.01 26.76
CA ILE A 420 -6.54 2.60 26.40
C ILE A 420 -6.71 3.97 25.74
N ARG A 421 -7.72 4.15 24.88
CA ARG A 421 -8.00 5.44 24.23
C ARG A 421 -8.21 6.60 25.20
N TYR A 422 -8.76 6.32 26.39
CA TYR A 422 -8.98 7.31 27.44
C TYR A 422 -7.73 7.60 28.28
N GLN A 423 -6.78 6.66 28.32
CA GLN A 423 -5.61 6.71 29.21
C GLN A 423 -4.30 7.01 28.47
N LEU A 424 -4.24 6.80 27.15
CA LEU A 424 -3.01 6.91 26.36
C LEU A 424 -2.33 8.27 26.54
N ASP A 425 -1.12 8.24 27.12
CA ASP A 425 -0.31 9.42 27.28
C ASP A 425 0.48 9.73 26.00
N ARG A 426 -0.13 10.58 25.18
CA ARG A 426 0.44 11.07 23.92
C ARG A 426 1.61 12.05 24.11
N GLN A 427 1.91 12.46 25.34
CA GLN A 427 3.05 13.33 25.63
C GLN A 427 4.30 12.58 26.11
N SER A 428 4.14 11.29 26.44
CA SER A 428 5.23 10.43 26.88
C SER A 428 6.36 10.33 25.86
N VAL A 429 7.57 10.08 26.36
CA VAL A 429 8.76 9.88 25.52
C VAL A 429 8.57 8.65 24.62
N ALA A 430 8.05 7.55 25.17
CA ALA A 430 7.79 6.33 24.41
C ALA A 430 6.80 6.56 23.25
N PHE A 431 5.72 7.32 23.48
CA PHE A 431 4.77 7.66 22.41
C PHE A 431 5.47 8.46 21.31
N LYS A 432 6.25 9.47 21.66
CA LYS A 432 6.95 10.33 20.69
C LYS A 432 7.99 9.55 19.88
N GLN A 433 8.75 8.68 20.54
CA GLN A 433 9.73 7.81 19.89
C GLN A 433 9.05 6.86 18.90
N LEU A 434 8.01 6.14 19.32
CA LEU A 434 7.27 5.24 18.43
C LEU A 434 6.60 6.01 17.29
N TYR A 435 5.96 7.15 17.58
CA TYR A 435 5.26 7.93 16.55
C TYR A 435 6.20 8.46 15.45
N ASN A 436 7.48 8.69 15.76
CA ASN A 436 8.48 9.07 14.77
C ASN A 436 8.75 7.96 13.72
N GLN A 437 8.33 6.71 13.98
CA GLN A 437 8.41 5.64 12.99
C GLN A 437 7.55 5.91 11.76
N ARG A 438 6.54 6.80 11.85
CA ARG A 438 5.73 7.24 10.69
C ARG A 438 6.58 7.76 9.52
N SER A 439 7.79 8.27 9.79
CA SER A 439 8.74 8.63 8.73
C SER A 439 9.05 7.49 7.76
N ALA A 440 8.86 6.23 8.16
CA ALA A 440 9.01 5.06 7.31
C ALA A 440 7.99 5.02 6.17
N THR A 441 6.70 5.14 6.49
CA THR A 441 5.66 5.15 5.45
C THR A 441 5.76 6.40 4.59
N GLU A 442 6.15 7.56 5.15
CA GLU A 442 6.37 8.80 4.38
C GLU A 442 7.50 8.67 3.33
N ARG A 443 8.61 8.03 3.70
CA ARG A 443 9.75 7.78 2.79
C ARG A 443 9.40 6.76 1.71
N VAL A 444 8.73 5.67 2.08
CA VAL A 444 8.23 4.68 1.10
C VAL A 444 7.23 5.34 0.15
N ASN A 445 6.27 6.12 0.67
CA ASN A 445 5.30 6.85 -0.14
C ASN A 445 5.96 7.85 -1.08
N SER A 446 7.04 8.53 -0.65
CA SER A 446 7.82 9.40 -1.52
C SER A 446 8.46 8.64 -2.69
N GLN A 447 9.01 7.44 -2.43
CA GLN A 447 9.52 6.58 -3.51
C GLN A 447 8.40 6.10 -4.44
N ALA A 448 7.23 5.73 -3.89
CA ALA A 448 6.08 5.31 -4.68
C ALA A 448 5.54 6.46 -5.56
N VAL A 449 5.55 7.70 -5.07
CA VAL A 449 5.22 8.91 -5.85
C VAL A 449 6.17 9.07 -7.04
N ALA A 450 7.47 8.92 -6.81
CA ALA A 450 8.47 8.96 -7.89
C ALA A 450 8.26 7.85 -8.94
N LEU A 451 7.68 6.73 -8.54
CA LEU A 451 7.29 5.63 -9.44
C LEU A 451 5.88 5.78 -10.04
N GLY A 452 5.21 6.91 -9.79
CA GLY A 452 3.95 7.29 -10.44
C GLY A 452 2.68 6.74 -9.79
N ILE A 453 2.71 6.35 -8.51
CA ILE A 453 1.55 5.76 -7.82
C ILE A 453 0.33 6.69 -7.77
N GLU A 454 0.50 8.01 -7.69
CA GLU A 454 -0.62 8.95 -7.48
C GLU A 454 -1.48 9.18 -8.72
N GLN A 455 -0.90 9.03 -9.93
CA GLN A 455 -1.59 9.32 -11.19
C GLN A 455 -1.23 8.30 -12.28
N PRO A 456 -1.48 7.00 -12.04
CA PRO A 456 -1.13 5.94 -12.96
C PRO A 456 -1.89 6.12 -14.27
N LYS A 457 -1.21 5.95 -15.42
CA LYS A 457 -1.84 5.96 -16.75
C LYS A 457 -2.47 4.61 -17.09
N LEU A 458 -3.29 4.13 -16.16
CA LEU A 458 -3.99 2.85 -16.19
C LEU A 458 -5.47 3.08 -15.88
N ARG A 459 -6.28 2.11 -16.29
CA ARG A 459 -7.73 2.07 -16.09
C ARG A 459 -8.07 0.69 -15.53
N ASN A 460 -9.13 0.61 -14.72
CA ASN A 460 -9.59 -0.57 -13.98
C ASN A 460 -8.77 -0.88 -12.71
N ARG A 461 -9.50 -1.26 -11.65
CA ARG A 461 -8.96 -1.50 -10.30
C ARG A 461 -7.88 -2.57 -10.26
N GLN A 462 -8.00 -3.65 -11.02
CA GLN A 462 -7.04 -4.75 -10.97
C GLN A 462 -5.66 -4.31 -11.49
N ALA A 463 -5.60 -3.55 -12.58
CA ALA A 463 -4.34 -3.01 -13.08
C ALA A 463 -3.70 -1.99 -12.11
N ILE A 464 -4.51 -1.17 -11.42
CA ILE A 464 -4.02 -0.27 -10.37
C ILE A 464 -3.41 -1.07 -9.22
N THR A 465 -4.15 -2.05 -8.72
CA THR A 465 -3.72 -2.94 -7.62
C THR A 465 -2.40 -3.62 -7.99
N ASN A 466 -2.33 -4.23 -9.18
CA ASN A 466 -1.12 -4.90 -9.66
C ASN A 466 0.06 -3.94 -9.83
N GLN A 467 -0.16 -2.74 -10.36
CA GLN A 467 0.92 -1.75 -10.46
C GLN A 467 1.41 -1.29 -9.07
N ASN A 468 0.53 -1.12 -8.10
CA ASN A 468 0.91 -0.74 -6.75
C ASN A 468 1.78 -1.81 -6.09
N THR A 469 1.37 -3.09 -6.15
CA THR A 469 2.19 -4.20 -5.64
C THR A 469 3.58 -4.21 -6.30
N LEU A 470 3.65 -4.05 -7.62
CA LEU A 470 4.92 -3.98 -8.36
C LEU A 470 5.80 -2.80 -7.95
N ILE A 471 5.20 -1.64 -7.64
CA ILE A 471 5.93 -0.47 -7.11
C ILE A 471 6.58 -0.82 -5.78
N TYR A 472 5.84 -1.43 -4.86
CA TYR A 472 6.37 -1.80 -3.54
C TYR A 472 7.40 -2.94 -3.61
N VAL A 473 7.21 -3.92 -4.49
CA VAL A 473 8.23 -4.94 -4.81
C VAL A 473 9.52 -4.28 -5.30
N LEU A 474 9.43 -3.34 -6.24
CA LEU A 474 10.61 -2.64 -6.76
C LEU A 474 11.32 -1.79 -5.68
N ILE A 475 10.55 -1.13 -4.80
CA ILE A 475 11.11 -0.38 -3.67
C ILE A 475 11.92 -1.30 -2.76
N ASN A 476 11.35 -2.45 -2.37
CA ASN A 476 12.06 -3.42 -1.54
C ASN A 476 13.27 -4.03 -2.27
N LEU A 477 13.17 -4.36 -3.57
CA LEU A 477 14.30 -4.87 -4.36
C LEU A 477 15.48 -3.90 -4.40
N ARG A 478 15.20 -2.61 -4.62
CA ARG A 478 16.23 -1.57 -4.55
C ARG A 478 16.87 -1.52 -3.16
N ALA A 479 16.10 -1.78 -2.11
CA ALA A 479 16.61 -1.84 -0.74
C ALA A 479 17.48 -3.09 -0.49
N VAL A 480 17.05 -4.27 -0.94
CA VAL A 480 17.85 -5.52 -0.89
C VAL A 480 19.20 -5.33 -1.57
N HIS A 481 19.21 -4.70 -2.75
CA HIS A 481 20.45 -4.45 -3.47
C HIS A 481 21.39 -3.53 -2.69
N ARG A 482 20.87 -2.48 -2.04
CA ARG A 482 21.68 -1.60 -1.17
C ARG A 482 22.26 -2.37 0.00
N LEU A 483 21.48 -3.22 0.67
CA LEU A 483 21.95 -4.03 1.79
C LEU A 483 23.13 -4.92 1.38
N ARG A 484 22.98 -5.64 0.26
CA ARG A 484 24.04 -6.52 -0.27
C ARG A 484 25.30 -5.78 -0.70
N GLN A 485 25.17 -4.55 -1.22
CA GLN A 485 26.32 -3.74 -1.61
C GLN A 485 27.06 -3.14 -0.43
N SER A 486 26.36 -2.87 0.68
CA SER A 486 26.96 -2.36 1.91
C SER A 486 27.76 -3.41 2.69
N GLY A 487 27.80 -4.67 2.22
CA GLY A 487 28.63 -5.72 2.81
C GLY A 487 28.11 -6.27 4.15
N HIS A 488 26.80 -6.17 4.38
CA HIS A 488 26.12 -6.80 5.53
C HIS A 488 25.51 -8.14 5.15
#